data_AF-A0A9X3WUU9-F1
#
_entry.id   AF-A0A9X3WUU9-F1
#
_cell.length_a   1.000
_cell.length_b   1.000
_cell.length_c   1.000
_cell.angle_alpha   90.00
_cell.angle_beta   90.00
_cell.angle_gamma   90.00
#
_symmetry.space_group_name_H-M   'P 1'
#
loop_
_entity.id
_entity.type
_entity.pdbx_description
1 polymer ?
#
loop_
_entity_poly.entity_id
_entity_poly.type
_entity_poly.pdbx_seq_one_letter_code
_entity_poly.pdbx_strand_id
1 'polypeptide(L)'
;MEKLLWSIALPGFGQLLNKKYVKGIIFIFLEFLVNAQANFNEVIIFSFQGNIQAAIEQTNYPWLMFYPCLYFFAMWDAYKDAMDETSPYLFLPFVFSAYFVTVGLIYSSKMTIFGALIGPVWLPILFVLPGVFTGYVIRWIVLTFIRK
;
A
#
# COMPACT_ATOMS: atom_id res chain seq x y z
N MET A 1 -8.58 -16.81 0.00
CA MET A 1 -8.24 -15.97 -1.17
C MET A 1 -9.18 -14.76 -1.27
N GLU A 2 -10.50 -14.96 -1.25
CA GLU A 2 -11.51 -13.89 -1.28
C GLU A 2 -11.25 -12.75 -0.29
N LYS A 3 -10.99 -13.06 0.98
CA LYS A 3 -10.75 -12.03 2.03
C LYS A 3 -9.57 -11.12 1.76
N LEU A 4 -8.53 -11.63 1.10
CA LEU A 4 -7.35 -10.85 0.72
C LEU A 4 -7.69 -9.91 -0.43
N LEU A 5 -8.42 -10.40 -1.43
CA LEU A 5 -8.86 -9.59 -2.58
C LEU A 5 -9.77 -8.43 -2.14
N TRP A 6 -10.67 -8.67 -1.18
CA TRP A 6 -11.48 -7.61 -0.59
C TRP A 6 -10.68 -6.63 0.26
N SER A 7 -9.62 -7.09 0.95
CA SER A 7 -8.72 -6.19 1.67
C SER A 7 -7.84 -5.33 0.75
N ILE A 8 -7.57 -5.81 -0.47
CA ILE A 8 -6.93 -5.02 -1.54
C ILE A 8 -7.95 -4.00 -2.07
N ALA A 9 -9.19 -4.40 -2.30
CA ALA A 9 -10.20 -3.47 -2.79
C ALA A 9 -10.48 -2.32 -1.80
N LEU A 10 -10.55 -2.63 -0.50
CA LEU A 10 -10.80 -1.64 0.54
C LEU A 10 -10.25 -2.12 1.91
N PRO A 11 -9.26 -1.41 2.49
CA PRO A 11 -8.74 -1.69 3.83
C PRO A 11 -9.84 -1.80 4.88
N GLY A 12 -9.89 -2.95 5.57
CA GLY A 12 -10.90 -3.23 6.59
C GLY A 12 -11.95 -4.26 6.18
N PHE A 13 -12.22 -4.46 4.89
CA PHE A 13 -13.16 -5.51 4.44
C PHE A 13 -12.63 -6.91 4.77
N GLY A 14 -11.32 -7.14 4.62
CA GLY A 14 -10.70 -8.40 5.02
C GLY A 14 -10.90 -8.70 6.52
N GLN A 15 -10.80 -7.69 7.37
CA GLN A 15 -11.04 -7.80 8.81
C GLN A 15 -12.52 -8.07 9.12
N LEU A 16 -13.46 -7.44 8.42
CA LEU A 16 -14.89 -7.73 8.55
C LEU A 16 -15.19 -9.19 8.18
N LEU A 17 -14.64 -9.69 7.07
CA LEU A 17 -14.78 -11.09 6.65
C LEU A 17 -14.09 -12.09 7.61
N ASN A 18 -13.12 -11.61 8.39
CA ASN A 18 -12.49 -12.35 9.49
C ASN A 18 -13.25 -12.20 10.82
N LYS A 19 -14.47 -11.64 10.83
CA LYS A 19 -15.29 -11.37 12.03
C LYS A 19 -14.63 -10.43 13.04
N LYS A 20 -13.63 -9.64 12.62
CA LYS A 20 -12.94 -8.64 13.45
C LYS A 20 -13.55 -7.25 13.22
N TYR A 21 -14.80 -7.10 13.66
CA TYR A 21 -15.62 -5.92 13.37
C TYR A 21 -14.99 -4.60 13.81
N VAL A 22 -14.45 -4.54 15.04
CA VAL A 22 -13.83 -3.31 15.56
C VAL A 22 -12.65 -2.87 14.69
N LYS A 23 -11.74 -3.79 14.34
CA LYS A 23 -10.62 -3.50 13.44
C LYS A 23 -11.09 -3.09 12.05
N GLY A 24 -12.06 -3.83 11.49
CA GLY A 24 -12.58 -3.55 10.15
C GLY A 24 -13.19 -2.17 10.05
N ILE A 25 -14.03 -1.78 11.02
CA ILE A 25 -14.65 -0.45 11.07
C ILE A 25 -13.58 0.65 11.21
N ILE A 26 -12.56 0.46 12.05
CA ILE A 26 -11.47 1.42 12.21
C ILE A 26 -10.70 1.59 10.90
N PHE A 27 -10.34 0.50 10.21
CA PHE A 27 -9.63 0.58 8.94
C PHE A 27 -10.46 1.26 7.85
N ILE A 28 -11.75 0.95 7.74
CA ILE A 28 -12.66 1.61 6.79
C ILE A 28 -12.73 3.11 7.10
N PHE A 29 -12.90 3.48 8.37
CA PHE A 29 -12.92 4.88 8.77
C PHE A 29 -11.62 5.61 8.40
N LEU A 30 -10.47 5.01 8.71
CA LEU A 30 -9.17 5.58 8.37
C LEU A 30 -8.96 5.68 6.86
N GLU A 31 -9.40 4.68 6.09
CA GLU A 31 -9.35 4.70 4.63
C GLU A 31 -10.10 5.92 4.09
N PHE A 32 -11.35 6.13 4.51
CA PHE A 32 -12.15 7.27 4.08
C PHE A 32 -11.57 8.61 4.56
N LEU A 33 -11.10 8.67 5.81
CA LEU A 33 -10.50 9.88 6.38
C LEU A 33 -9.25 10.30 5.59
N VAL A 34 -8.31 9.36 5.38
CA VAL A 34 -7.07 9.63 4.66
C VAL A 34 -7.36 9.93 3.20
N ASN A 35 -8.24 9.16 2.54
CA ASN A 35 -8.62 9.39 1.15
C ASN A 35 -9.19 10.80 0.93
N ALA A 36 -10.12 11.23 1.80
CA ALA A 36 -10.73 12.55 1.72
C ALA A 36 -9.70 13.67 1.97
N GLN A 37 -8.88 13.56 3.02
CA GLN A 37 -7.88 14.58 3.35
C GLN A 37 -6.71 14.63 2.34
N ALA A 38 -6.44 13.53 1.65
CA ALA A 38 -5.45 13.43 0.59
C ALA A 38 -5.93 13.96 -0.77
N ASN A 39 -7.23 14.24 -0.94
CA ASN A 39 -7.90 14.41 -2.23
C ASN A 39 -7.67 13.23 -3.18
N PHE A 40 -7.53 12.02 -2.64
CA PHE A 40 -6.92 10.92 -3.39
C PHE A 40 -7.74 10.49 -4.61
N ASN A 41 -9.08 10.48 -4.50
CA ASN A 41 -9.95 10.12 -5.64
C ASN A 41 -9.78 11.07 -6.83
N GLU A 42 -9.62 12.37 -6.59
CA GLU A 42 -9.41 13.36 -7.65
C GLU A 42 -8.02 13.20 -8.27
N VAL A 43 -7.00 12.98 -7.43
CA VAL A 43 -5.62 12.69 -7.85
C VAL A 43 -5.56 11.44 -8.75
N ILE A 44 -6.34 10.40 -8.43
CA ILE A 44 -6.49 9.21 -9.27
C ILE A 44 -7.08 9.59 -10.62
N ILE A 45 -8.20 10.33 -10.66
CA ILE A 45 -8.83 10.74 -11.92
C ILE A 45 -7.84 11.49 -12.82
N PHE A 46 -7.14 12.50 -12.28
CA PHE A 46 -6.15 13.25 -13.06
C PHE A 46 -4.97 12.39 -13.52
N SER A 47 -4.49 11.48 -12.67
CA SER A 47 -3.40 10.56 -13.02
C SER A 47 -3.79 9.62 -14.17
N PHE A 48 -5.04 9.13 -14.18
CA PHE A 48 -5.55 8.25 -15.25
C PHE A 48 -5.87 9.00 -16.55
N GLN A 49 -6.21 10.28 -16.48
CA GLN A 49 -6.39 11.14 -17.65
C GLN A 49 -5.07 11.65 -18.24
N GLY A 50 -3.94 11.35 -17.60
CA GLY A 50 -2.62 11.82 -18.01
C GLY A 50 -2.32 13.28 -17.61
N ASN A 51 -3.20 13.94 -16.85
CA ASN A 51 -2.97 15.28 -16.32
C ASN A 51 -2.15 15.20 -15.03
N ILE A 52 -0.89 14.81 -15.16
CA ILE A 52 0.00 14.55 -14.02
C ILE A 52 0.29 15.83 -13.22
N GLN A 53 0.34 16.98 -13.88
CA GLN A 53 0.57 18.25 -13.21
C GLN A 53 -0.58 18.59 -12.25
N ALA A 54 -1.84 18.49 -12.71
CA ALA A 54 -3.00 18.67 -11.83
C ALA A 54 -3.07 17.62 -10.72
N ALA A 55 -2.69 16.36 -11.02
CA ALA A 55 -2.60 15.32 -10.00
C ALA A 55 -1.62 15.72 -8.87
N ILE A 56 -0.45 16.26 -9.22
CA ILE A 56 0.55 16.72 -8.24
C ILE A 56 0.01 17.90 -7.42
N GLU A 57 -0.62 18.87 -8.07
CA GLU A 57 -1.13 20.09 -7.43
C GLU A 57 -2.27 19.80 -6.44
N GLN A 58 -3.15 18.86 -6.77
CA GLN A 58 -4.27 18.49 -5.90
C GLN A 58 -3.87 17.51 -4.79
N THR A 59 -2.71 16.86 -4.91
CA THR A 59 -2.25 15.88 -3.92
C THR A 59 -1.86 16.55 -2.61
N ASN A 60 -2.54 16.19 -1.53
CA ASN A 60 -2.07 16.49 -0.19
C ASN A 60 -1.10 15.39 0.29
N TYR A 61 0.18 15.58 -0.01
CA TYR A 61 1.25 14.60 0.25
C TYR A 61 1.35 14.15 1.71
N PRO A 62 1.30 15.04 2.73
CA PRO A 62 1.28 14.61 4.14
C PRO A 62 0.20 13.58 4.46
N TRP A 63 -1.00 13.77 3.93
CA TRP A 63 -2.10 12.81 4.12
C TRP A 63 -1.90 11.56 3.28
N LEU A 64 -1.52 11.70 2.01
CA LEU A 64 -1.33 10.56 1.12
C LEU A 64 -0.17 9.64 1.56
N MET A 65 0.83 10.16 2.27
CA MET A 65 1.91 9.34 2.85
C MET A 65 1.45 8.36 3.94
N PHE A 66 0.24 8.51 4.49
CA PHE A 66 -0.31 7.50 5.40
C PHE A 66 -0.85 6.26 4.66
N TYR A 67 -1.20 6.39 3.37
CA TYR A 67 -1.81 5.31 2.58
C TYR A 67 -0.95 4.04 2.51
N PRO A 68 0.36 4.10 2.20
CA PRO A 68 1.18 2.90 2.11
C PRO A 68 1.16 2.10 3.41
N CYS A 69 1.40 2.76 4.54
CA CYS A 69 1.40 2.09 5.84
C CYS A 69 0.03 1.51 6.19
N LEU A 70 -1.05 2.29 6.04
CA LEU A 70 -2.41 1.85 6.31
C LEU A 70 -2.78 0.63 5.47
N TYR A 71 -2.54 0.72 4.17
CA TYR A 71 -2.98 -0.24 3.16
C TYR A 71 -2.22 -1.57 3.28
N PHE A 72 -0.88 -1.54 3.30
CA PHE A 72 -0.08 -2.77 3.43
C PHE A 72 -0.22 -3.43 4.81
N PHE A 73 -0.41 -2.65 5.87
CA PHE A 73 -0.69 -3.20 7.20
C PHE A 73 -2.07 -3.86 7.25
N ALA A 74 -3.11 -3.21 6.73
CA ALA A 74 -4.45 -3.79 6.69
C ALA A 74 -4.49 -5.08 5.86
N MET A 75 -3.80 -5.11 4.71
CA MET A 75 -3.65 -6.33 3.90
C MET A 75 -2.94 -7.44 4.66
N TRP A 76 -1.82 -7.14 5.32
CA TRP A 76 -1.09 -8.13 6.11
C TRP A 76 -1.91 -8.66 7.29
N ASP A 77 -2.59 -7.78 8.03
CA ASP A 77 -3.41 -8.17 9.19
C ASP A 77 -4.58 -9.07 8.75
N ALA A 78 -5.26 -8.73 7.65
CA ALA A 78 -6.32 -9.56 7.08
C ALA A 78 -5.79 -10.91 6.57
N TYR A 79 -4.61 -10.90 5.94
CA TYR A 79 -3.96 -12.11 5.44
C TYR A 79 -3.54 -13.04 6.57
N LYS A 80 -2.87 -12.51 7.60
CA LYS A 80 -2.44 -13.25 8.79
C LYS A 80 -3.62 -13.91 9.48
N ASP A 81 -4.74 -13.21 9.59
CA ASP A 81 -5.93 -13.71 10.26
C ASP A 81 -6.74 -14.72 9.43
N ALA A 82 -6.49 -14.79 8.12
CA ALA A 82 -7.11 -15.75 7.22
C ALA A 82 -6.29 -17.05 7.07
N MET A 83 -5.07 -17.11 7.61
CA MET A 83 -4.21 -18.30 7.59
C MET A 83 -4.17 -18.93 8.97
N ASP A 84 -4.41 -20.25 9.05
CA ASP A 84 -4.35 -21.00 10.32
C ASP A 84 -2.91 -21.18 10.84
N GLU A 85 -1.91 -21.14 9.95
CA GLU A 85 -0.49 -21.16 10.29
C GLU A 85 0.22 -19.90 9.78
N THR A 86 0.83 -19.14 10.71
CA THR A 86 1.62 -17.98 10.35
C THR A 86 3.02 -18.42 9.91
N SER A 87 3.24 -18.50 8.60
CA SER A 87 4.60 -18.72 8.11
C SER A 87 5.51 -17.59 8.59
N PRO A 88 6.66 -17.90 9.19
CA PRO A 88 7.54 -16.91 9.79
C PRO A 88 7.93 -15.81 8.79
N TYR A 89 7.95 -14.58 9.31
CA TYR A 89 8.35 -13.37 8.59
C TYR A 89 7.52 -13.01 7.34
N LEU A 90 6.30 -13.55 7.20
CA LEU A 90 5.37 -13.19 6.11
C LEU A 90 4.98 -11.71 6.05
N PHE A 91 5.25 -10.93 7.10
CA PHE A 91 5.04 -9.48 7.09
C PHE A 91 6.06 -8.73 6.23
N LEU A 92 7.23 -9.32 5.93
CA LEU A 92 8.32 -8.62 5.25
C LEU A 92 7.94 -8.10 3.85
N PRO A 93 7.31 -8.88 2.95
CA PRO A 93 6.83 -8.35 1.67
C PRO A 93 5.90 -7.15 1.81
N PHE A 94 5.02 -7.12 2.82
CA PHE A 94 4.08 -6.02 3.03
C PHE A 94 4.78 -4.76 3.56
N VAL A 95 5.64 -4.91 4.57
CA VAL A 95 6.36 -3.77 5.18
C VAL A 95 7.34 -3.15 4.20
N PHE A 96 8.10 -3.96 3.45
CA PHE A 96 9.00 -3.42 2.42
C PHE A 96 8.24 -2.78 1.26
N SER A 97 7.07 -3.30 0.89
CA SER A 97 6.19 -2.60 -0.06
C SER A 97 5.76 -1.23 0.46
N ALA A 98 5.34 -1.12 1.72
CA ALA A 98 4.99 0.19 2.30
C ALA A 98 6.17 1.18 2.21
N TYR A 99 7.38 0.75 2.55
CA TYR A 99 8.56 1.62 2.49
C TYR A 99 8.88 2.10 1.08
N PHE A 100 8.92 1.18 0.11
CA PHE A 100 9.21 1.54 -1.27
C PHE A 100 8.12 2.43 -1.87
N VAL A 101 6.85 2.13 -1.62
CA VAL A 101 5.73 2.95 -2.10
C VAL A 101 5.80 4.36 -1.50
N THR A 102 6.14 4.51 -0.22
CA THR A 102 6.37 5.83 0.40
C THR A 102 7.51 6.58 -0.29
N VAL A 103 8.63 5.90 -0.61
CA VAL A 103 9.72 6.51 -1.37
C VAL A 103 9.25 6.95 -2.76
N GLY A 104 8.52 6.08 -3.47
CA GLY A 104 7.90 6.40 -4.75
C GLY A 104 6.99 7.64 -4.66
N LEU A 105 6.24 7.78 -3.57
CA LEU A 105 5.36 8.92 -3.36
C LEU A 105 6.14 10.22 -3.11
N ILE A 106 7.22 10.17 -2.32
CA ILE A 106 8.09 11.33 -2.06
C ILE A 106 8.72 11.86 -3.35
N TYR A 107 9.14 10.98 -4.26
CA TYR A 107 9.77 11.36 -5.52
C TYR A 107 8.78 11.62 -6.66
N SER A 108 7.49 11.34 -6.48
CA SER A 108 6.49 11.35 -7.55
C SER A 108 6.27 12.69 -8.24
N SER A 109 6.57 13.81 -7.57
CA SER A 109 6.47 15.15 -8.13
C SER A 109 7.67 15.58 -8.99
N LYS A 110 8.77 14.82 -8.96
CA LYS A 110 10.04 15.19 -9.63
C LYS A 110 10.62 14.12 -10.52
N MET A 111 10.36 12.84 -10.23
CA MET A 111 10.98 11.73 -10.95
C MET A 111 10.32 11.55 -12.32
N THR A 112 11.15 11.63 -13.37
CA THR A 112 10.76 11.33 -14.74
C THR A 112 11.34 10.00 -15.17
N ILE A 113 10.56 9.22 -15.91
CA ILE A 113 10.99 7.94 -16.51
C ILE A 113 10.83 8.10 -18.02
N PHE A 114 11.92 7.93 -18.77
CA PHE A 114 11.96 8.18 -20.22
C PHE A 114 11.48 9.59 -20.62
N GLY A 115 11.72 10.59 -19.77
CA GLY A 115 11.30 11.98 -19.99
C GLY A 115 9.85 12.28 -19.62
N ALA A 116 9.06 11.28 -19.21
CA ALA A 116 7.68 11.47 -18.76
C ALA A 116 7.61 11.53 -17.22
N LEU A 117 6.89 12.52 -16.67
CA LEU A 117 6.57 12.61 -15.25
C LEU A 117 5.48 11.59 -14.93
N ILE A 118 5.74 10.69 -13.99
CA ILE A 118 4.85 9.54 -13.72
C ILE A 118 3.74 9.90 -12.72
N GLY A 119 4.05 10.77 -11.75
CA GLY A 119 3.05 11.33 -10.85
C GLY A 119 2.74 10.50 -9.60
N PRO A 120 1.87 11.05 -8.73
CA PRO A 120 1.64 10.60 -7.35
C PRO A 120 0.87 9.28 -7.21
N VAL A 121 0.34 8.72 -8.30
CA VAL A 121 -0.38 7.43 -8.29
C VAL A 121 0.46 6.33 -8.93
N TRP A 122 0.91 6.56 -10.16
CA TRP A 122 1.61 5.53 -10.93
C TRP A 122 2.99 5.20 -10.37
N LEU A 123 3.76 6.20 -9.91
CA LEU A 123 5.12 5.96 -9.43
C LEU A 123 5.13 5.12 -8.14
N PRO A 124 4.32 5.43 -7.11
CA PRO A 124 4.19 4.56 -5.95
C PRO A 124 3.72 3.15 -6.31
N ILE A 125 2.76 2.99 -7.24
CA ILE A 125 2.29 1.66 -7.69
C ILE A 125 3.44 0.85 -8.32
N LEU A 126 4.28 1.47 -9.15
CA LEU A 126 5.46 0.81 -9.71
C LEU A 126 6.45 0.37 -8.62
N PHE A 127 6.57 1.14 -7.53
CA PHE A 127 7.45 0.85 -6.40
C PHE A 127 6.94 -0.30 -5.50
N VAL A 128 5.71 -0.77 -5.69
CA VAL A 128 5.24 -2.02 -5.05
C VAL A 128 6.11 -3.21 -5.47
N LEU A 129 6.48 -3.31 -6.75
CA LEU A 129 7.25 -4.42 -7.29
C LEU A 129 8.63 -4.60 -6.62
N PRO A 130 9.52 -3.58 -6.57
CA PRO A 130 10.78 -3.71 -5.87
C PRO A 130 10.60 -3.90 -4.36
N GLY A 131 9.54 -3.36 -3.76
CA GLY A 131 9.22 -3.57 -2.34
C GLY A 131 8.86 -5.02 -2.02
N VAL A 132 7.94 -5.62 -2.77
CA VAL A 132 7.57 -7.04 -2.65
C VAL A 132 8.78 -7.93 -2.89
N PHE A 133 9.54 -7.68 -3.97
CA PHE A 133 10.75 -8.43 -4.30
C PHE A 133 11.75 -8.40 -3.13
N THR A 134 12.09 -7.20 -2.65
CA THR A 134 13.02 -7.02 -1.53
C THR A 134 12.55 -7.75 -0.27
N GLY A 135 11.26 -7.64 0.06
CA GLY A 135 10.70 -8.32 1.23
C GLY A 135 10.77 -9.85 1.14
N TYR A 136 10.58 -10.42 -0.06
CA TYR A 136 10.77 -11.87 -0.27
C TYR A 136 12.24 -12.29 -0.21
N VAL A 137 13.16 -11.50 -0.79
CA VAL A 137 14.61 -11.78 -0.71
C VAL A 137 15.07 -11.78 0.74
N ILE A 138 14.70 -10.77 1.52
CA ILE A 138 15.06 -10.69 2.95
C ILE A 138 14.45 -11.85 3.73
N ARG A 139 13.17 -12.18 3.48
CA ARG A 139 12.54 -13.34 4.10
C ARG A 139 13.30 -14.63 3.80
N TRP A 140 13.73 -14.83 2.56
CA TRP A 140 14.51 -16.00 2.16
C TRP A 140 15.87 -16.05 2.88
N ILE A 141 16.58 -14.92 2.98
CA ILE A 141 17.86 -14.82 3.71
C ILE A 141 17.67 -15.19 5.19
N VAL A 142 16.68 -14.58 5.86
CA VAL A 142 16.42 -14.82 7.28
C VAL A 142 16.09 -16.30 7.54
N LEU A 143 15.25 -16.90 6.69
CA LEU A 143 14.88 -18.32 6.84
C LEU A 143 16.05 -19.28 6.58
N THR A 144 16.97 -18.91 5.69
CA THR A 144 18.10 -19.78 5.31
C THR A 144 19.24 -19.71 6.31
N PHE A 145 19.54 -18.52 6.85
CA PHE A 145 20.77 -18.28 7.61
C PHE A 145 20.56 -18.05 9.11
N ILE A 146 19.39 -17.57 9.55
CA ILE A 146 19.17 -17.19 10.96
C ILE A 146 18.39 -18.27 11.75
N ARG A 147 17.63 -19.13 11.06
CA ARG A 147 16.82 -20.19 11.66
C ARG A 147 17.51 -21.58 11.67
N LYS A 148 18.77 -21.67 11.23
CA LYS A 148 19.62 -22.84 11.51
C LYS A 148 20.20 -22.72 12.91
#